data_AF-A0A651G892-F1
#
_entry.id   AF-A0A651G892-F1
#
_cell.length_a   1.000
_cell.length_b   1.000
_cell.length_c   1.000
_cell.angle_alpha   90.00
_cell.angle_beta   90.00
_cell.angle_gamma   90.00
#
_symmetry.space_group_name_H-M   'P 1'
#
loop_
_entity.id
_entity.type
_entity.pdbx_description
1 polymer ?
#
loop_
_entity_poly.entity_id
_entity_poly.type
_entity_poly.pdbx_seq_one_letter_code
_entity_poly.pdbx_strand_id
1 'polypeptide(L)'
;NEHQWESHLDEIEKRSEQLRRFITSDPKGNTPRWITLLQESLDELDAVEAFIEEELLLDEAYFPEDEDDWEDDEDEFEDDDFFFQNSMYPFEPYDEEEDEDDFDYGEEWKELSDDFTLSDYGSIENLEVYKEARGYAVDVLKWAENIPSHLQTKQVHEFIINVLKISAKLAGGYSFGFEQDVLGGNIAYTKKALYSANDALYHLQHMKKEPFIVPSIYGKLHGRLFEIRNDIGIYVQEMRDRFHLGFE
;
A
#
# COMPACT_ATOMS: atom_id res chain seq x y z
N ASN A 1 18.93 4.59 5.97
CA ASN A 1 19.60 4.68 4.65
C ASN A 1 18.68 4.04 3.61
N GLU A 2 18.18 4.80 2.62
CA GLU A 2 17.20 4.34 1.62
C GLU A 2 17.62 3.01 0.95
N HIS A 3 18.89 2.89 0.55
CA HIS A 3 19.38 1.69 -0.13
C HIS A 3 19.39 0.43 0.75
N GLN A 4 19.49 0.59 2.07
CA GLN A 4 19.41 -0.54 2.99
C GLN A 4 17.97 -1.04 3.11
N TRP A 5 17.01 -0.12 3.19
CA TRP A 5 15.58 -0.43 3.16
C TRP A 5 15.20 -1.14 1.87
N GLU A 6 15.64 -0.66 0.72
CA GLU A 6 15.38 -1.31 -0.57
C GLU A 6 15.94 -2.73 -0.63
N SER A 7 17.21 -2.91 -0.26
CA SER A 7 17.83 -4.23 -0.27
C SER A 7 17.12 -5.21 0.66
N HIS A 8 16.73 -4.74 1.85
CA HIS A 8 16.00 -5.56 2.81
C HIS A 8 14.64 -5.97 2.25
N LEU A 9 13.84 -4.99 1.80
CA LEU A 9 12.50 -5.23 1.25
C LEU A 9 12.50 -6.06 -0.04
N ASP A 10 13.55 -5.99 -0.85
CA ASP A 10 13.72 -6.83 -2.04
C ASP A 10 14.00 -8.29 -1.66
N GLU A 11 14.77 -8.54 -0.59
CA GLU A 11 14.97 -9.88 -0.07
C GLU A 11 13.68 -10.47 0.50
N ILE A 12 12.92 -9.66 1.24
CA ILE A 12 11.59 -9.99 1.76
C ILE A 12 10.66 -10.41 0.63
N GLU A 13 10.50 -9.56 -0.38
CA GLU A 13 9.58 -9.81 -1.49
C GLU A 13 9.98 -11.07 -2.27
N LYS A 14 11.27 -11.32 -2.44
CA LYS A 14 11.75 -12.52 -3.13
C LYS A 14 11.39 -13.81 -2.40
N ARG A 15 11.32 -13.78 -1.06
CA ARG A 15 10.85 -14.92 -0.25
C ARG A 15 9.32 -14.97 -0.23
N SER A 16 8.64 -13.82 -0.18
CA SER A 16 7.18 -13.73 -0.35
C SER A 16 6.72 -14.30 -1.70
N GLU A 17 7.39 -14.01 -2.82
CA GLU A 17 7.06 -14.59 -4.13
C GLU A 17 7.18 -16.12 -4.18
N GLN A 18 8.14 -16.69 -3.44
CA GLN A 18 8.29 -18.15 -3.35
C GLN A 18 7.13 -18.78 -2.59
N LEU A 19 6.71 -18.14 -1.48
CA LEU A 19 5.54 -18.52 -0.70
C LEU A 19 4.25 -18.31 -1.50
N ARG A 20 4.10 -17.20 -2.22
CA ARG A 20 2.99 -16.92 -3.13
C ARG A 20 2.89 -18.04 -4.16
N ARG A 21 3.98 -18.40 -4.82
CA ARG A 21 4.00 -19.55 -5.76
C ARG A 21 3.65 -20.88 -5.08
N PHE A 22 3.97 -21.06 -3.81
CA PHE A 22 3.63 -22.26 -3.06
C PHE A 22 2.15 -22.31 -2.65
N ILE A 23 1.62 -21.22 -2.09
CA ILE A 23 0.24 -21.09 -1.60
C ILE A 23 -0.75 -20.97 -2.77
N THR A 24 -0.42 -20.15 -3.78
CA THR A 24 -1.23 -19.96 -4.99
C THR A 24 -1.00 -21.04 -6.06
N SER A 25 -0.21 -22.08 -5.78
CA SER A 25 -0.14 -23.26 -6.65
C SER A 25 -1.44 -24.06 -6.52
N ASP A 26 -2.51 -23.49 -7.08
CA ASP A 26 -3.81 -24.15 -7.15
C ASP A 26 -3.66 -25.50 -7.88
N PRO A 27 -4.01 -26.63 -7.22
CA PRO A 27 -3.97 -27.94 -7.86
C PRO A 27 -4.98 -28.10 -9.02
N LYS A 28 -5.89 -27.13 -9.25
CA LYS A 28 -6.91 -27.15 -10.33
C LYS A 28 -6.72 -26.15 -11.47
N GLY A 29 -5.73 -25.26 -11.41
CA GLY A 29 -5.13 -24.67 -12.60
C GLY A 29 -5.51 -23.22 -12.95
N ASN A 30 -4.46 -22.43 -13.13
CA ASN A 30 -4.27 -21.36 -14.12
C ASN A 30 -5.25 -20.16 -14.13
N THR A 31 -6.13 -20.02 -13.14
CA THR A 31 -7.01 -18.84 -13.01
C THR A 31 -6.32 -17.79 -12.13
N PRO A 32 -6.06 -16.57 -12.63
CA PRO A 32 -5.44 -15.49 -11.84
C PRO A 32 -6.30 -15.09 -10.63
N ARG A 33 -5.64 -14.76 -9.50
CA ARG A 33 -6.31 -14.37 -8.24
C ARG A 33 -7.28 -13.20 -8.39
N TRP A 34 -6.95 -12.19 -9.21
CA TRP A 34 -7.83 -11.04 -9.44
C TRP A 34 -9.20 -11.43 -10.04
N ILE A 35 -9.27 -12.53 -10.80
CA ILE A 35 -10.54 -13.05 -11.33
C ILE A 35 -11.36 -13.66 -10.20
N THR A 36 -10.70 -14.39 -9.30
CA THR A 36 -11.37 -14.98 -8.13
C THR A 36 -11.89 -13.89 -7.20
N LEU A 37 -11.10 -12.85 -6.94
CA LEU A 37 -11.53 -11.69 -6.14
C LEU A 37 -12.75 -11.01 -6.74
N LEU A 38 -12.76 -10.75 -8.06
CA LEU A 38 -13.95 -10.21 -8.73
C LEU A 38 -15.20 -11.09 -8.61
N GLN A 39 -15.06 -12.39 -8.42
CA GLN A 39 -16.19 -13.31 -8.21
C GLN A 39 -16.65 -13.39 -6.75
N GLU A 40 -15.74 -13.12 -5.82
CA GLU A 40 -15.97 -13.15 -4.37
C GLU A 40 -16.54 -11.81 -3.86
N SER A 41 -16.16 -10.71 -4.49
CA SER A 41 -16.52 -9.33 -4.12
C SER A 41 -17.88 -8.88 -4.63
N LEU A 42 -18.44 -7.86 -3.97
CA LEU A 42 -19.72 -7.25 -4.33
C LEU A 42 -19.62 -6.34 -5.56
N ASP A 43 -18.53 -5.59 -5.66
CA ASP A 43 -18.21 -4.71 -6.78
C ASP A 43 -16.70 -4.67 -7.05
N GLU A 44 -16.29 -3.93 -8.07
CA GLU A 44 -14.88 -3.86 -8.45
C GLU A 44 -14.05 -3.02 -7.48
N LEU A 45 -14.67 -2.19 -6.63
CA LEU A 45 -13.98 -1.44 -5.58
C LEU A 45 -13.60 -2.39 -4.45
N ASP A 46 -14.55 -3.20 -3.99
CA ASP A 46 -14.36 -4.26 -2.99
C ASP A 46 -13.32 -5.29 -3.46
N ALA A 47 -13.30 -5.62 -4.77
CA ALA A 47 -12.25 -6.49 -5.32
C ALA A 47 -10.84 -5.85 -5.30
N VAL A 48 -10.74 -4.53 -5.47
CA VAL A 48 -9.47 -3.80 -5.34
C VAL A 48 -9.04 -3.74 -3.88
N GLU A 49 -9.95 -3.45 -2.96
CA GLU A 49 -9.68 -3.41 -1.51
C GLU A 49 -9.22 -4.77 -1.00
N ALA A 50 -9.93 -5.85 -1.33
CA ALA A 50 -9.54 -7.20 -0.97
C ALA A 50 -8.16 -7.58 -1.53
N PHE A 51 -7.82 -7.12 -2.75
CA PHE A 51 -6.47 -7.34 -3.30
C PHE A 51 -5.41 -6.58 -2.50
N ILE A 52 -5.68 -5.33 -2.13
CA ILE A 52 -4.75 -4.51 -1.34
C ILE A 52 -4.52 -5.18 0.01
N GLU A 53 -5.58 -5.57 0.71
CA GLU A 53 -5.50 -6.26 2.01
C GLU A 53 -4.72 -7.57 1.90
N GLU A 54 -4.99 -8.41 0.89
CA GLU A 54 -4.23 -9.65 0.69
C GLU A 54 -2.75 -9.41 0.44
N GLU A 55 -2.39 -8.39 -0.35
CA GLU A 55 -0.98 -8.06 -0.60
C GLU A 55 -0.31 -7.50 0.66
N LEU A 56 -1.01 -6.66 1.43
CA LEU A 56 -0.50 -6.14 2.70
C LEU A 56 -0.28 -7.26 3.71
N LEU A 57 -1.21 -8.21 3.84
CA LEU A 57 -1.05 -9.38 4.72
C LEU A 57 0.11 -10.27 4.30
N LEU A 58 0.37 -10.41 2.99
CA LEU A 58 1.52 -11.17 2.49
C LEU A 58 2.85 -10.46 2.77
N ASP A 59 2.85 -9.13 2.75
CA ASP A 59 4.00 -8.31 3.12
C ASP A 59 4.21 -8.30 4.65
N GLU A 60 3.15 -8.20 5.45
CA GLU A 60 3.11 -8.24 6.93
C GLU A 60 3.51 -9.58 7.51
N ALA A 61 3.03 -10.71 6.95
CA ALA A 61 3.45 -12.04 7.38
C ALA A 61 4.97 -12.28 7.28
N TYR A 62 5.69 -11.34 6.67
CA TYR A 62 7.13 -11.34 6.53
C TYR A 62 7.85 -10.36 7.47
N PHE A 63 7.15 -9.41 8.08
CA PHE A 63 7.61 -8.73 9.28
C PHE A 63 7.12 -9.57 10.46
N PRO A 64 7.86 -10.61 10.90
CA PRO A 64 7.44 -11.32 12.11
C PRO A 64 7.25 -10.27 13.19
N GLU A 65 6.09 -10.29 13.86
CA GLU A 65 5.81 -9.47 15.06
C GLU A 65 6.82 -9.75 16.21
N ASP A 66 7.82 -10.60 15.99
CA ASP A 66 8.92 -10.87 16.88
C ASP A 66 10.06 -9.85 16.64
N GLU A 67 9.81 -8.64 17.14
CA GLU A 67 10.83 -7.91 17.89
C GLU A 67 11.38 -8.82 18.99
N ASP A 68 12.43 -9.59 18.71
CA ASP A 68 13.18 -10.30 19.76
C ASP A 68 14.60 -10.74 19.31
N ASP A 69 15.23 -10.05 18.35
CA ASP A 69 16.62 -10.39 17.95
C ASP A 69 17.48 -9.19 17.47
N TRP A 70 17.15 -7.97 17.91
CA TRP A 70 17.92 -6.75 17.60
C TRP A 70 18.45 -5.98 18.82
N GLU A 71 18.74 -6.64 19.95
CA GLU A 71 19.63 -6.22 21.07
C GLU A 71 19.54 -7.34 22.13
N ASP A 72 20.58 -8.11 22.50
CA ASP A 72 21.74 -7.68 23.28
C ASP A 72 22.92 -8.66 23.15
N ASP A 73 24.02 -8.18 22.55
CA ASP A 73 25.36 -8.50 23.06
C ASP A 73 25.61 -7.52 24.23
N GLU A 74 25.06 -7.79 25.42
CA GLU A 74 25.49 -7.09 26.65
C GLU A 74 25.88 -8.08 27.76
N ASP A 75 27.16 -7.96 28.10
CA ASP A 75 27.81 -8.52 29.26
C ASP A 75 27.10 -8.12 30.58
N GLU A 76 26.83 -9.12 31.43
CA GLU A 76 27.01 -9.12 32.89
C GLU A 76 26.70 -7.84 33.74
N PHE A 77 25.61 -7.95 34.53
CA PHE A 77 25.32 -7.33 35.87
C PHE A 77 25.06 -5.79 35.91
N GLU A 78 24.14 -5.22 36.70
CA GLU A 78 23.46 -5.57 37.96
C GLU A 78 22.27 -4.60 38.17
N ASP A 79 21.14 -5.13 38.67
CA ASP A 79 20.11 -4.52 39.54
C ASP A 79 19.78 -3.01 39.49
N ASP A 80 18.55 -2.65 39.11
CA ASP A 80 17.48 -2.17 40.04
C ASP A 80 16.30 -1.46 39.33
N ASP A 81 15.12 -1.56 39.97
CA ASP A 81 13.89 -0.76 39.79
C ASP A 81 12.80 -1.22 38.80
N PHE A 82 12.40 -2.48 39.04
CA PHE A 82 11.03 -3.00 39.19
C PHE A 82 9.89 -1.96 39.38
N PHE A 83 9.48 -1.28 38.32
CA PHE A 83 8.15 -0.66 38.22
C PHE A 83 7.14 -1.73 37.78
N PHE A 84 6.38 -2.29 38.73
CA PHE A 84 4.95 -2.67 38.62
C PHE A 84 4.60 -3.75 39.66
N GLN A 85 4.12 -3.33 40.84
CA GLN A 85 3.16 -4.16 41.58
C GLN A 85 2.12 -3.33 42.34
N ASN A 86 1.16 -2.83 41.56
CA ASN A 86 -0.28 -2.92 41.73
C ASN A 86 -0.96 -2.57 43.09
N SER A 87 -2.04 -1.79 42.93
CA SER A 87 -3.26 -1.73 43.77
C SER A 87 -3.20 -0.85 45.03
N MET A 88 -3.92 0.29 44.98
CA MET A 88 -5.12 0.53 45.82
C MET A 88 -5.67 1.95 45.60
N TYR A 89 -6.88 2.04 45.00
CA TYR A 89 -7.73 3.25 44.99
C TYR A 89 -7.98 3.78 46.42
N PRO A 90 -8.21 5.09 46.60
CA PRO A 90 -9.57 5.49 46.93
C PRO A 90 -10.07 6.79 46.26
N PHE A 91 -11.28 6.65 45.73
CA PHE A 91 -12.31 7.64 45.41
C PHE A 91 -12.34 8.92 46.27
N GLU A 92 -12.46 10.11 45.66
CA GLU A 92 -13.37 11.19 46.10
C GLU A 92 -13.78 12.13 44.94
N PRO A 93 -14.99 12.73 45.00
CA PRO A 93 -15.77 13.18 43.85
C PRO A 93 -15.81 14.71 43.71
N TYR A 94 -15.77 15.21 42.47
CA TYR A 94 -16.28 16.54 42.14
C TYR A 94 -17.10 16.46 40.85
N ASP A 95 -18.41 16.64 41.01
CA ASP A 95 -19.35 17.09 39.98
C ASP A 95 -19.03 18.56 39.63
N GLU A 96 -18.84 18.84 38.35
CA GLU A 96 -19.17 20.09 37.64
C GLU A 96 -19.15 19.68 36.15
N GLU A 97 -20.26 19.11 35.69
CA GLU A 97 -21.23 19.76 34.79
C GLU A 97 -20.67 19.95 33.36
N GLU A 98 -21.11 19.03 32.49
CA GLU A 98 -21.39 19.21 31.05
C GLU A 98 -20.52 20.22 30.26
N ASP A 99 -19.46 19.70 29.64
CA ASP A 99 -18.99 20.14 28.32
C ASP A 99 -18.72 18.88 27.46
N GLU A 100 -19.69 17.95 27.44
CA GLU A 100 -19.80 16.93 26.39
C GLU A 100 -20.60 17.56 25.24
N ASP A 101 -19.96 18.33 24.36
CA ASP A 101 -20.41 18.65 22.98
C ASP A 101 -19.60 19.85 22.39
N ASP A 102 -18.32 19.68 22.03
CA ASP A 102 -17.68 20.48 20.93
C ASP A 102 -16.23 20.11 20.54
N PHE A 103 -15.72 18.89 20.81
CA PHE A 103 -14.29 18.60 20.57
C PHE A 103 -13.89 18.14 19.16
N ASP A 104 -14.79 18.14 18.16
CA ASP A 104 -14.41 17.69 16.80
C ASP A 104 -15.15 18.36 15.63
N TYR A 105 -16.08 19.28 15.89
CA TYR A 105 -16.80 19.98 14.83
C TYR A 105 -15.97 21.17 14.31
N GLY A 106 -15.10 20.92 13.33
CA GLY A 106 -14.35 21.98 12.63
C GLY A 106 -12.90 21.63 12.27
N GLU A 107 -12.41 20.44 12.64
CA GLU A 107 -11.06 19.99 12.28
C GLU A 107 -11.00 19.32 10.89
N GLU A 108 -12.14 19.10 10.23
CA GLU A 108 -12.23 18.55 8.86
C GLU A 108 -11.35 19.29 7.85
N TRP A 109 -11.07 20.57 8.08
CA TRP A 109 -10.20 21.35 7.19
C TRP A 109 -8.71 21.00 7.32
N LYS A 110 -8.28 20.43 8.46
CA LYS A 110 -6.90 19.94 8.65
C LYS A 110 -6.65 18.68 7.84
N GLU A 111 -7.65 17.80 7.70
CA GLU A 111 -7.57 16.60 6.86
C GLU A 111 -7.29 16.91 5.39
N LEU A 112 -7.67 18.11 4.92
CA LEU A 112 -7.44 18.59 3.56
C LEU A 112 -6.01 19.12 3.33
N SER A 113 -5.17 19.20 4.37
CA SER A 113 -3.79 19.65 4.24
C SER A 113 -2.85 18.49 3.92
N ASP A 114 -1.88 18.75 3.03
CA ASP A 114 -0.83 17.79 2.69
C ASP A 114 -0.01 17.40 3.92
N ASP A 115 0.20 18.34 4.86
CA ASP A 115 0.96 18.10 6.09
C ASP A 115 0.24 17.11 7.02
N PHE A 116 -1.10 17.18 7.13
CA PHE A 116 -1.87 16.22 7.90
C PHE A 116 -1.95 14.86 7.21
N THR A 117 -2.14 14.85 5.89
CA THR A 117 -2.17 13.61 5.09
C THR A 117 -0.87 12.81 5.20
N LEU A 118 0.26 13.53 5.38
CA LEU A 118 1.60 12.97 5.48
C LEU A 118 2.10 12.93 6.93
N SER A 119 1.17 12.88 7.88
CA SER A 119 1.40 12.63 9.30
C SER A 119 0.84 11.26 9.68
N ASP A 120 1.21 10.75 10.86
CA ASP A 120 0.72 9.45 11.35
C ASP A 120 -0.78 9.45 11.70
N TYR A 121 -1.38 10.65 11.78
CA TYR A 121 -2.82 10.85 12.00
C TYR A 121 -3.59 11.05 10.69
N GLY A 122 -2.88 11.09 9.56
CA GLY A 122 -3.46 11.20 8.24
C GLY A 122 -4.20 9.94 7.82
N SER A 123 -5.09 10.09 6.85
CA SER A 123 -5.69 8.94 6.16
C SER A 123 -5.08 8.80 4.77
N ILE A 124 -4.75 7.56 4.38
CA ILE A 124 -4.34 7.26 3.00
C ILE A 124 -5.44 7.63 2.00
N GLU A 125 -6.69 7.63 2.44
CA GLU A 125 -7.85 8.11 1.68
C GLU A 125 -7.81 9.63 1.45
N ASN A 126 -6.77 10.35 1.88
CA ASN A 126 -6.50 11.74 1.49
C ASN A 126 -5.31 11.88 0.54
N LEU A 127 -4.49 10.84 0.37
CA LEU A 127 -3.35 10.83 -0.54
C LEU A 127 -3.81 10.76 -2.00
N GLU A 128 -3.66 11.88 -2.72
CA GLU A 128 -4.19 12.03 -4.09
C GLU A 128 -3.66 10.97 -5.06
N VAL A 129 -2.35 10.68 -5.00
CA VAL A 129 -1.73 9.66 -5.86
C VAL A 129 -2.30 8.26 -5.60
N TYR A 130 -2.67 7.96 -4.36
CA TYR A 130 -3.33 6.71 -4.00
C TYR A 130 -4.79 6.67 -4.50
N LYS A 131 -5.55 7.75 -4.29
CA LYS A 131 -6.94 7.88 -4.78
C LYS A 131 -7.01 7.63 -6.28
N GLU A 132 -6.15 8.28 -7.05
CA GLU A 132 -6.12 8.14 -8.50
C GLU A 132 -5.70 6.74 -8.93
N ALA A 133 -4.70 6.15 -8.27
CA ALA A 133 -4.29 4.77 -8.54
C ALA A 133 -5.41 3.76 -8.24
N ARG A 134 -6.07 3.87 -7.09
CA ARG A 134 -7.22 3.03 -6.69
C ARG A 134 -8.39 3.19 -7.65
N GLY A 135 -8.77 4.42 -7.98
CA GLY A 135 -9.83 4.70 -8.96
C GLY A 135 -9.50 4.17 -10.36
N TYR A 136 -8.23 4.22 -10.76
CA TYR A 136 -7.79 3.63 -12.03
C TYR A 136 -7.84 2.09 -12.01
N ALA A 137 -7.47 1.46 -10.91
CA ALA A 137 -7.57 0.01 -10.75
C ALA A 137 -9.01 -0.49 -10.90
N VAL A 138 -9.98 0.20 -10.28
CA VAL A 138 -11.41 -0.09 -10.43
C VAL A 138 -11.85 0.01 -11.89
N ASP A 139 -11.47 1.08 -12.59
CA ASP A 139 -11.76 1.27 -14.01
C ASP A 139 -11.16 0.16 -14.89
N VAL A 140 -9.96 -0.33 -14.54
CA VAL A 140 -9.29 -1.42 -15.24
C VAL A 140 -9.99 -2.76 -15.01
N LEU A 141 -10.45 -3.04 -13.78
CA LEU A 141 -11.23 -4.25 -13.50
C LEU A 141 -12.57 -4.26 -14.26
N LYS A 142 -13.29 -3.12 -14.24
CA LYS A 142 -14.51 -2.93 -15.05
C LYS A 142 -14.26 -3.19 -16.54
N TRP A 143 -13.13 -2.70 -17.06
CA TRP A 143 -12.74 -2.99 -18.43
C TRP A 143 -12.42 -4.47 -18.64
N ALA A 144 -11.73 -5.11 -17.69
CA ALA A 144 -11.33 -6.51 -17.77
C ALA A 144 -12.51 -7.48 -17.81
N GLU A 145 -13.60 -7.20 -17.11
CA GLU A 145 -14.83 -8.00 -17.16
C GLU A 145 -15.47 -8.04 -18.56
N ASN A 146 -15.26 -6.98 -19.35
CA ASN A 146 -15.76 -6.93 -20.72
C ASN A 146 -14.90 -7.73 -21.72
N ILE A 147 -13.75 -8.27 -21.28
CA ILE A 147 -12.87 -9.09 -22.12
C ILE A 147 -13.35 -10.54 -22.07
N PRO A 148 -13.71 -11.15 -23.22
CA PRO A 148 -14.05 -12.56 -23.28
C PRO A 148 -12.92 -13.43 -22.71
N SER A 149 -13.26 -14.47 -21.94
CA SER A 149 -12.28 -15.34 -21.26
C SER A 149 -11.21 -15.93 -22.19
N HIS A 150 -11.56 -16.24 -23.44
CA HIS A 150 -10.60 -16.76 -24.43
C HIS A 150 -9.59 -15.72 -24.96
N LEU A 151 -9.82 -14.42 -24.69
CA LEU A 151 -8.93 -13.30 -25.03
C LEU A 151 -8.16 -12.77 -23.81
N GLN A 152 -8.41 -13.30 -22.61
CA GLN A 152 -7.63 -12.99 -21.42
C GLN A 152 -6.28 -13.70 -21.49
N THR A 153 -5.37 -13.13 -22.27
CA THR A 153 -4.01 -13.64 -22.44
C THR A 153 -3.18 -13.40 -21.19
N LYS A 154 -1.99 -14.03 -21.11
CA LYS A 154 -1.02 -13.73 -20.07
C LYS A 154 -0.75 -12.23 -19.96
N GLN A 155 -0.64 -11.53 -21.08
CA GLN A 155 -0.39 -10.08 -21.11
C GLN A 155 -1.51 -9.27 -20.43
N VAL A 156 -2.77 -9.69 -20.58
CA VAL A 156 -3.92 -9.08 -19.89
C VAL A 156 -3.78 -9.26 -18.39
N HIS A 157 -3.46 -10.48 -17.95
CA HIS A 157 -3.29 -10.77 -16.53
C HIS A 157 -2.13 -9.99 -15.91
N GLU A 158 -0.97 -9.96 -16.56
CA GLU A 158 0.19 -9.21 -16.06
C GLU A 158 -0.11 -7.70 -16.01
N PHE A 159 -0.83 -7.15 -17.00
CA PHE A 159 -1.27 -5.76 -16.96
C PHE A 159 -2.15 -5.47 -15.75
N ILE A 160 -3.20 -6.26 -15.55
CA ILE A 160 -4.16 -6.05 -14.44
C ILE A 160 -3.47 -6.21 -13.09
N ILE A 161 -2.64 -7.25 -12.92
CA ILE A 161 -1.89 -7.48 -11.67
C ILE A 161 -0.97 -6.30 -11.37
N ASN A 162 -0.22 -5.81 -12.36
CA ASN A 162 0.65 -4.65 -12.16
C ASN A 162 -0.14 -3.38 -11.83
N VAL A 163 -1.33 -3.18 -12.41
CA VAL A 163 -2.20 -2.05 -12.03
C VAL A 163 -2.66 -2.15 -10.58
N LEU A 164 -3.12 -3.33 -10.14
CA LEU A 164 -3.55 -3.54 -8.75
C LEU A 164 -2.41 -3.35 -7.74
N LYS A 165 -1.20 -3.81 -8.09
CA LYS A 165 0.00 -3.64 -7.28
C LYS A 165 0.37 -2.18 -7.02
N ILE A 166 0.02 -1.25 -7.92
CA ILE A 166 0.31 0.17 -7.69
C ILE A 166 -0.34 0.64 -6.39
N SER A 167 -1.64 0.40 -6.23
CA SER A 167 -2.39 0.82 -5.03
C SER A 167 -1.94 0.06 -3.79
N ALA A 168 -1.69 -1.25 -3.92
CA ALA A 168 -1.21 -2.07 -2.80
C ALA A 168 0.17 -1.60 -2.29
N LYS A 169 1.10 -1.27 -3.20
CA LYS A 169 2.43 -0.80 -2.81
C LYS A 169 2.42 0.65 -2.31
N LEU A 170 1.52 1.50 -2.78
CA LEU A 170 1.29 2.81 -2.16
C LEU A 170 0.73 2.68 -0.75
N ALA A 171 -0.21 1.76 -0.52
CA ALA A 171 -0.74 1.47 0.80
C ALA A 171 0.31 0.92 1.75
N GLY A 172 1.11 -0.04 1.29
CA GLY A 172 2.21 -0.61 2.08
C GLY A 172 3.30 0.42 2.37
N GLY A 173 3.53 1.39 1.47
CA GLY A 173 4.42 2.51 1.75
C GLY A 173 3.86 3.44 2.82
N TYR A 174 2.59 3.81 2.68
CA TYR A 174 1.90 4.68 3.63
C TYR A 174 1.87 4.08 5.05
N SER A 175 1.70 2.76 5.19
CA SER A 175 1.67 2.09 6.49
C SER A 175 3.00 2.08 7.24
N PHE A 176 4.14 2.33 6.58
CA PHE A 176 5.41 2.57 7.28
C PHE A 176 5.43 3.88 8.06
N GLY A 177 4.60 4.86 7.69
CA GLY A 177 4.61 6.19 8.29
C GLY A 177 5.59 7.17 7.64
N PHE A 178 5.75 8.33 8.28
CA PHE A 178 6.50 9.47 7.74
C PHE A 178 7.66 9.93 8.63
N GLU A 179 7.88 9.27 9.78
CA GLU A 179 9.02 9.52 10.66
C GLU A 179 10.35 9.20 9.96
N GLN A 180 11.42 9.90 10.34
CA GLN A 180 12.67 9.89 9.58
C GLN A 180 13.36 8.51 9.50
N ASP A 181 13.18 7.68 10.52
CA ASP A 181 13.72 6.32 10.63
C ASP A 181 13.01 5.31 9.71
N VAL A 182 11.69 5.43 9.57
CA VAL A 182 10.82 4.55 8.78
C VAL A 182 10.49 5.07 7.37
N LEU A 183 10.68 6.37 7.11
CA LEU A 183 10.41 7.02 5.82
C LEU A 183 11.19 6.37 4.66
N GLY A 184 12.33 5.74 4.93
CA GLY A 184 13.06 4.95 3.94
C GLY A 184 12.29 3.72 3.44
N GLY A 185 11.50 3.07 4.30
CA GLY A 185 10.59 1.98 3.94
C GLY A 185 9.44 2.46 3.07
N ASN A 186 8.83 3.59 3.44
CA ASN A 186 7.78 4.25 2.66
C ASN A 186 8.25 4.61 1.23
N ILE A 187 9.42 5.24 1.12
CA ILE A 187 10.05 5.56 -0.18
C ILE A 187 10.27 4.29 -1.00
N ALA A 188 10.82 3.23 -0.40
CA ALA A 188 11.10 1.98 -1.11
C ALA A 188 9.81 1.32 -1.67
N TYR A 189 8.73 1.28 -0.89
CA TYR A 189 7.44 0.76 -1.34
C TYR A 189 6.81 1.63 -2.45
N THR A 190 6.88 2.94 -2.31
CA THR A 190 6.39 3.85 -3.35
C THR A 190 7.19 3.70 -4.65
N LYS A 191 8.50 3.42 -4.58
CA LYS A 191 9.29 3.02 -5.75
C LYS A 191 8.81 1.71 -6.37
N LYS A 192 8.38 0.72 -5.57
CA LYS A 192 7.77 -0.53 -6.08
C LYS A 192 6.44 -0.27 -6.79
N ALA A 193 5.63 0.67 -6.29
CA ALA A 193 4.46 1.15 -7.02
C ALA A 193 4.84 1.76 -8.38
N LEU A 194 5.91 2.57 -8.41
CA LEU A 194 6.44 3.15 -9.65
C LEU A 194 6.91 2.08 -10.65
N TYR A 195 7.62 1.04 -10.18
CA TYR A 195 8.03 -0.08 -11.04
C TYR A 195 6.81 -0.80 -11.64
N SER A 196 5.80 -1.08 -10.81
CA SER A 196 4.55 -1.71 -11.24
C SER A 196 3.81 -0.86 -12.28
N ALA A 197 3.79 0.47 -12.13
CA ALA A 197 3.21 1.37 -13.12
C ALA A 197 3.95 1.34 -14.47
N ASN A 198 5.28 1.26 -14.46
CA ASN A 198 6.07 1.11 -15.69
C ASN A 198 5.83 -0.25 -16.37
N ASP A 199 5.74 -1.34 -15.60
CA ASP A 199 5.46 -2.68 -16.12
C ASP A 199 4.03 -2.78 -16.69
N ALA A 200 3.04 -2.16 -16.04
CA ALA A 200 1.70 -2.04 -16.57
C ALA A 200 1.69 -1.29 -17.92
N LEU A 201 2.42 -0.17 -18.05
CA LEU A 201 2.56 0.55 -19.33
C LEU A 201 3.21 -0.34 -20.40
N TYR A 202 4.24 -1.10 -20.03
CA TYR A 202 4.90 -2.05 -20.91
C TYR A 202 3.91 -3.09 -21.44
N HIS A 203 3.13 -3.73 -20.57
CA HIS A 203 2.13 -4.73 -20.98
C HIS A 203 1.02 -4.13 -21.84
N LEU A 204 0.51 -2.95 -21.47
CA LEU A 204 -0.51 -2.23 -22.25
C LEU A 204 -0.02 -1.92 -23.66
N GLN A 205 1.24 -1.49 -23.81
CA GLN A 205 1.83 -1.24 -25.12
C GLN A 205 1.90 -2.50 -25.98
N HIS A 206 2.17 -3.66 -25.38
CA HIS A 206 2.21 -4.94 -26.10
C HIS A 206 0.81 -5.43 -26.51
N MET A 207 -0.24 -5.02 -25.78
CA MET A 207 -1.63 -5.32 -26.13
C MET A 207 -2.25 -4.36 -27.14
N LYS A 208 -1.53 -3.31 -27.59
CA LYS A 208 -2.07 -2.24 -28.45
C LYS A 208 -2.73 -2.73 -29.76
N LYS A 209 -2.33 -3.90 -30.26
CA LYS A 209 -2.86 -4.48 -31.51
C LYS A 209 -3.87 -5.60 -31.29
N GLU A 210 -4.17 -5.93 -30.04
CA GLU A 210 -5.13 -6.96 -29.70
C GLU A 210 -6.56 -6.50 -30.06
N PRO A 211 -7.45 -7.42 -30.47
CA PRO A 211 -8.78 -7.07 -31.00
C PRO A 211 -9.68 -6.39 -29.97
N PHE A 212 -9.41 -6.58 -28.68
CA PHE A 212 -10.15 -5.98 -27.56
C PHE A 212 -9.60 -4.60 -27.13
N ILE A 213 -8.49 -4.14 -27.71
CA ILE A 213 -7.90 -2.81 -27.46
C ILE A 213 -8.13 -1.92 -28.69
N VAL A 214 -9.28 -1.23 -28.71
CA VAL A 214 -9.51 -0.17 -29.72
C VAL A 214 -8.74 1.11 -29.33
N PRO A 215 -8.42 2.00 -30.29
CA PRO A 215 -7.60 3.19 -30.03
C PRO A 215 -8.12 4.11 -28.90
N SER A 216 -9.43 4.21 -28.73
CA SER A 216 -10.04 4.99 -27.64
C SER A 216 -9.80 4.37 -26.27
N ILE A 217 -9.95 3.05 -26.14
CA ILE A 217 -9.65 2.30 -24.90
C ILE A 217 -8.17 2.43 -24.59
N TYR A 218 -7.30 2.19 -25.58
CA TYR A 218 -5.86 2.35 -25.41
C TYR A 218 -5.49 3.76 -24.93
N GLY A 219 -6.04 4.80 -25.58
CA GLY A 219 -5.79 6.19 -25.20
C GLY A 219 -6.25 6.51 -23.78
N LYS A 220 -7.43 6.01 -23.36
CA LYS A 220 -7.94 6.22 -21.99
C LYS A 220 -7.05 5.53 -20.96
N LEU A 221 -6.74 4.25 -21.16
CA LEU A 221 -5.94 3.45 -20.21
C LEU A 221 -4.51 4.00 -20.13
N HIS A 222 -3.86 4.19 -21.28
CA HIS A 222 -2.48 4.67 -21.32
C HIS A 222 -2.37 6.10 -20.78
N GLY A 223 -3.31 6.99 -21.12
CA GLY A 223 -3.29 8.37 -20.67
C GLY A 223 -3.31 8.46 -19.15
N ARG A 224 -4.31 7.84 -18.50
CA ARG A 224 -4.43 7.86 -17.04
C ARG A 224 -3.24 7.18 -16.35
N LEU A 225 -2.83 5.99 -16.80
CA LEU A 225 -1.70 5.28 -16.19
C LEU A 225 -0.38 6.04 -16.32
N PHE A 226 -0.19 6.78 -17.42
CA PHE A 226 1.00 7.59 -17.63
C PHE A 226 1.08 8.76 -16.65
N GLU A 227 -0.05 9.45 -16.40
CA GLU A 227 -0.12 10.51 -15.38
C GLU A 227 0.13 9.95 -13.98
N ILE A 228 -0.56 8.87 -13.59
CA ILE A 228 -0.35 8.18 -12.30
C ILE A 228 1.12 7.81 -12.11
N ARG A 229 1.77 7.27 -13.15
CA ARG A 229 3.21 6.95 -13.11
C ARG A 229 4.07 8.19 -12.85
N ASN A 230 3.72 9.35 -13.41
CA ASN A 230 4.46 10.58 -13.18
C ASN A 230 4.22 11.14 -11.79
N ASP A 231 2.97 11.11 -11.32
CA ASP A 231 2.58 11.58 -9.99
C ASP A 231 3.29 10.76 -8.89
N ILE A 232 3.35 9.44 -9.04
CA ILE A 232 4.16 8.57 -8.16
C ILE A 232 5.64 8.99 -8.21
N GLY A 233 6.15 9.28 -9.41
CA GLY A 233 7.53 9.72 -9.58
C GLY A 233 7.85 11.05 -8.89
N ILE A 234 6.91 12.00 -8.89
CA ILE A 234 6.99 13.28 -8.18
C ILE A 234 6.93 13.02 -6.67
N TYR A 235 5.95 12.22 -6.22
CA TYR A 235 5.76 11.89 -4.81
C TYR A 235 7.00 11.23 -4.18
N VAL A 236 7.69 10.34 -4.91
CA VAL A 236 8.99 9.78 -4.47
C VAL A 236 10.05 10.87 -4.25
N GLN A 237 10.13 11.90 -5.12
CA GLN A 237 11.09 12.99 -4.92
C GLN A 237 10.72 13.84 -3.72
N GLU A 238 9.44 14.16 -3.54
CA GLU A 238 8.97 14.95 -2.40
C GLU A 238 9.30 14.25 -1.07
N MET A 239 9.10 12.93 -0.99
CA MET A 239 9.49 12.16 0.19
C MET A 239 11.01 12.11 0.40
N ARG A 240 11.82 12.02 -0.66
CA ARG A 240 13.28 12.09 -0.55
C ARG A 240 13.76 13.45 -0.08
N ASP A 241 13.13 14.52 -0.55
CA ASP A 241 13.46 15.87 -0.10
C ASP A 241 13.19 16.01 1.40
N ARG A 242 12.06 15.48 1.90
CA ARG A 242 11.75 15.39 3.34
C ARG A 242 12.78 14.55 4.10
N PHE A 243 13.13 13.38 3.58
CA PHE A 243 14.11 12.48 4.19
C PHE A 243 15.49 13.13 4.38
N HIS A 244 15.92 13.96 3.42
CA HIS A 244 17.21 14.64 3.48
C HIS A 244 17.19 15.94 4.29
N LEU A 245 16.07 16.67 4.30
CA LEU A 245 15.97 17.94 5.02
C LEU A 245 15.77 17.75 6.52
N GLY A 246 15.17 16.62 6.95
CA GLY A 246 14.73 16.42 8.33
C GLY A 246 13.52 17.33 8.65
N PHE A 247 12.68 16.93 9.59
CA PHE A 247 11.68 17.85 10.13
C PHE A 247 12.42 18.98 10.88
N GLU A 248 12.23 20.24 10.46
CA GLU A 248 12.58 21.41 11.28
C GLU A 248 11.58 21.58 12.43
#